data_AF-A0A2M8W3K4-F1
#
_entry.id   AF-A0A2M8W3K4-F1
#
_cell.length_a   1.000
_cell.length_b   1.000
_cell.length_c   1.000
_cell.angle_alpha   90.00
_cell.angle_beta   90.00
_cell.angle_gamma   90.00
#
_symmetry.space_group_name_H-M   'P 1'
#
loop_
_entity.id
_entity.type
_entity.pdbx_description
1 polymer ?
#
loop_
_entity_poly.entity_id
_entity_poly.type
_entity_poly.pdbx_seq_one_letter_code
_entity_poly.pdbx_strand_id
1 'polypeptide(L)'
;MMGGHHAASGAAAWVAVTATAPFAFGWHPVSYVGVVTGSVVCAGAALLPDADHHDGTIANSLPPVSHWVCRGVEKISGGHRHGTHSVVGIALMTALAWLLGHWRLHTDRFGTIELGAGLMTILLASYALKALKLVPGRHFAPWTGSLVMAAFVALFAPDEWAWLPLAVGVGCVVHVFGDMLTTNGVPLLWPWTPRPPRRWRRMNGPNDIWRSGGNMALPVLGDAGSVREWILLVPVSAYALLGVVWALLEQMGFDTGAVWASVVAAVTPG
;
A
#
# COMPACT_ATOMS: atom_id res chain seq x y z
N MET A 1 11.89 -2.67 2.72
CA MET A 1 11.84 -1.79 3.90
C MET A 1 11.12 -2.54 5.02
N MET A 2 10.85 -1.92 6.17
CA MET A 2 9.95 -2.51 7.16
C MET A 2 8.48 -2.47 6.69
N GLY A 3 7.69 -3.48 7.05
CA GLY A 3 6.28 -3.56 6.64
C GLY A 3 5.44 -2.35 7.08
N GLY A 4 5.61 -1.85 8.30
CA GLY A 4 4.89 -0.65 8.76
C GLY A 4 5.21 0.60 7.91
N HIS A 5 6.44 0.70 7.39
CA HIS A 5 6.84 1.79 6.52
C HIS A 5 6.29 1.64 5.09
N HIS A 6 6.18 0.42 4.58
CA HIS A 6 5.46 0.16 3.32
C HIS A 6 3.98 0.56 3.45
N ALA A 7 3.32 0.15 4.53
CA ALA A 7 1.93 0.53 4.80
C ALA A 7 1.74 2.06 4.89
N ALA A 8 2.59 2.75 5.66
CA ALA A 8 2.55 4.21 5.77
C ALA A 8 2.80 4.90 4.43
N SER A 9 3.73 4.39 3.61
CA SER A 9 4.00 4.91 2.27
C SER A 9 2.80 4.72 1.33
N GLY A 10 2.11 3.57 1.40
CA GLY A 10 0.89 3.31 0.66
C GLY A 10 -0.22 4.31 1.01
N ALA A 11 -0.46 4.54 2.31
CA ALA A 11 -1.41 5.56 2.77
C ALA A 11 -1.03 6.98 2.29
N ALA A 12 0.24 7.35 2.41
CA ALA A 12 0.75 8.64 1.94
C ALA A 12 0.53 8.82 0.44
N ALA A 13 0.83 7.80 -0.36
CA ALA A 13 0.64 7.87 -1.80
C ALA A 13 -0.83 7.98 -2.19
N TRP A 14 -1.73 7.31 -1.47
CA TRP A 14 -3.17 7.48 -1.67
C TRP A 14 -3.60 8.92 -1.42
N VAL A 15 -3.27 9.48 -0.24
CA VAL A 15 -3.52 10.89 0.09
C VAL A 15 -2.98 11.81 -1.00
N ALA A 16 -1.73 11.61 -1.43
CA ALA A 16 -1.11 12.47 -2.43
C ALA A 16 -1.87 12.44 -3.76
N VAL A 17 -2.33 11.27 -4.19
CA VAL A 17 -3.03 11.10 -5.47
C VAL A 17 -4.48 11.58 -5.40
N THR A 18 -5.17 11.39 -4.28
CA THR A 18 -6.64 11.49 -4.25
C THR A 18 -7.22 12.59 -3.38
N ALA A 19 -6.46 13.14 -2.43
CA ALA A 19 -6.95 14.25 -1.61
C ALA A 19 -6.92 15.57 -2.41
N THR A 20 -7.89 16.44 -2.14
CA THR A 20 -7.98 17.81 -2.69
C THR A 20 -7.34 18.85 -1.77
N ALA A 21 -6.72 18.41 -0.67
CA ALA A 21 -5.99 19.28 0.23
C ALA A 21 -4.86 20.02 -0.53
N PRO A 22 -4.53 21.27 -0.14
CA PRO A 22 -3.56 22.10 -0.87
C PRO A 22 -2.13 21.55 -0.90
N PHE A 23 -1.81 20.55 -0.07
CA PHE A 23 -0.54 19.85 -0.01
C PHE A 23 -0.54 18.49 -0.74
N ALA A 24 -1.65 18.11 -1.36
CA ALA A 24 -1.78 16.91 -2.17
C ALA A 24 -1.72 17.24 -3.67
N PHE A 25 -1.45 16.23 -4.51
CA PHE A 25 -1.43 16.42 -5.96
C PHE A 25 -2.83 16.45 -6.57
N GLY A 26 -3.81 15.76 -5.97
CA GLY A 26 -5.19 15.75 -6.42
C GLY A 26 -5.39 15.24 -7.85
N TRP A 27 -4.56 14.31 -8.31
CA TRP A 27 -4.62 13.76 -9.67
C TRP A 27 -5.86 12.92 -9.93
N HIS A 28 -6.39 12.25 -8.91
CA HIS A 28 -7.64 11.50 -8.99
C HIS A 28 -8.50 11.78 -7.75
N PRO A 29 -9.16 12.96 -7.69
CA PRO A 29 -9.96 13.35 -6.54
C PRO A 29 -11.04 12.31 -6.22
N VAL A 30 -11.18 11.97 -4.94
CA VAL A 30 -12.26 11.13 -4.41
C VAL A 30 -12.95 11.86 -3.26
N SER A 31 -14.07 11.31 -2.76
CA SER A 31 -14.73 11.89 -1.60
C SER A 31 -13.82 11.87 -0.37
N TYR A 32 -14.15 12.64 0.66
CA TYR A 32 -13.41 12.61 1.92
C TYR A 32 -13.42 11.21 2.56
N VAL A 33 -14.55 10.50 2.48
CA VAL A 33 -14.63 9.09 2.91
C VAL A 33 -13.69 8.23 2.07
N GLY A 34 -13.67 8.41 0.74
CA GLY A 34 -12.76 7.73 -0.17
C GLY A 34 -11.28 7.96 0.12
N VAL A 35 -10.89 9.16 0.57
CA VAL A 35 -9.51 9.45 1.02
C VAL A 35 -9.19 8.61 2.25
N VAL A 36 -10.09 8.55 3.23
CA VAL A 36 -9.88 7.80 4.49
C VAL A 36 -9.84 6.30 4.23
N THR A 37 -10.86 5.76 3.56
CA THR A 37 -11.00 4.32 3.32
C THR A 37 -9.94 3.82 2.36
N GLY A 38 -9.69 4.57 1.29
CA GLY A 38 -8.67 4.23 0.32
C GLY A 38 -7.25 4.34 0.89
N SER A 39 -7.00 5.20 1.89
CA SER A 39 -5.69 5.23 2.59
C SER A 39 -5.42 3.91 3.32
N VAL A 40 -6.42 3.35 4.00
CA VAL A 40 -6.32 2.05 4.67
C VAL A 40 -6.12 0.93 3.66
N VAL A 41 -6.91 0.94 2.59
CA VAL A 41 -6.85 -0.09 1.53
C VAL A 41 -5.51 -0.04 0.78
N CYS A 42 -5.02 1.16 0.44
CA CYS A 42 -3.74 1.36 -0.22
C CYS A 42 -2.56 0.99 0.71
N ALA A 43 -2.65 1.29 2.01
CA ALA A 43 -1.67 0.81 3.00
C ALA A 43 -1.60 -0.72 3.06
N GLY A 44 -2.75 -1.40 2.98
CA GLY A 44 -2.82 -2.85 2.89
C GLY A 44 -2.28 -3.38 1.57
N ALA A 45 -2.60 -2.71 0.46
CA ALA A 45 -2.13 -3.07 -0.87
C ALA A 45 -0.61 -2.94 -1.01
N ALA A 46 -0.01 -1.95 -0.34
CA ALA A 46 1.44 -1.82 -0.23
C ALA A 46 2.10 -2.99 0.51
N LEU A 47 1.36 -3.98 0.99
CA LEU A 47 1.89 -5.21 1.59
C LEU A 47 1.56 -6.46 0.78
N LEU A 48 0.77 -6.33 -0.30
CA LEU A 48 0.47 -7.45 -1.19
C LEU A 48 1.72 -8.09 -1.78
N PRO A 49 2.77 -7.34 -2.21
CA PRO A 49 3.96 -7.99 -2.77
C PRO A 49 4.66 -8.92 -1.77
N ASP A 50 4.65 -8.56 -0.48
CA ASP A 50 5.25 -9.35 0.61
C ASP A 50 4.39 -10.56 1.04
N ALA A 51 3.25 -10.81 0.38
CA ALA A 51 2.51 -12.05 0.54
C ALA A 51 3.31 -13.27 0.01
N ASP A 52 4.43 -13.05 -0.67
CA ASP A 52 5.38 -14.08 -1.10
C ASP A 52 6.35 -14.58 -0.01
N HIS A 53 6.09 -14.23 1.26
CA HIS A 53 6.86 -14.71 2.40
C HIS A 53 5.97 -15.44 3.41
N HIS A 54 5.95 -16.77 3.36
CA HIS A 54 5.08 -17.61 4.18
C HIS A 54 5.30 -17.52 5.70
N ASP A 55 6.48 -17.07 6.13
CA ASP A 55 6.83 -16.86 7.54
C ASP A 55 6.76 -15.37 7.96
N GLY A 56 6.37 -14.49 7.03
CA GLY A 56 6.28 -13.06 7.26
C GLY A 56 5.09 -12.63 8.12
N THR A 57 5.09 -11.35 8.51
CA THR A 57 3.98 -10.70 9.21
C THR A 57 2.64 -10.91 8.49
N ILE A 58 2.66 -10.83 7.15
CA ILE A 58 1.48 -10.89 6.30
C ILE A 58 0.81 -12.28 6.32
N ALA A 59 1.60 -13.34 6.36
CA ALA A 59 1.10 -14.71 6.50
C ALA A 59 0.31 -14.93 7.81
N ASN A 60 0.50 -14.07 8.81
CA ASN A 60 -0.16 -14.10 10.11
C ASN A 60 -1.28 -13.04 10.27
N SER A 61 -1.79 -12.47 9.17
CA SER A 61 -2.82 -11.42 9.22
C SER A 61 -4.24 -11.99 9.32
N LEU A 62 -4.56 -13.06 8.58
CA LEU A 62 -5.87 -13.73 8.61
C LEU A 62 -5.70 -15.26 8.68
N PRO A 63 -5.04 -15.81 9.72
CA PRO A 63 -4.90 -17.26 9.83
C PRO A 63 -6.28 -17.92 10.02
N PRO A 64 -6.48 -19.14 9.47
CA PRO A 64 -5.50 -19.96 8.73
C PRO A 64 -5.36 -19.62 7.24
N VAL A 65 -6.27 -18.81 6.68
CA VAL A 65 -6.36 -18.55 5.23
C VAL A 65 -5.08 -17.90 4.69
N SER A 66 -4.55 -16.89 5.38
CA SER A 66 -3.34 -16.18 4.95
C SER A 66 -2.10 -17.09 4.86
N HIS A 67 -2.00 -18.14 5.68
CA HIS A 67 -0.87 -19.08 5.58
C HIS A 67 -0.87 -19.85 4.27
N TRP A 68 -2.04 -20.35 3.86
CA TRP A 68 -2.17 -21.11 2.61
C TRP A 68 -1.95 -20.23 1.39
N VAL A 69 -2.53 -19.02 1.41
CA VAL A 69 -2.35 -18.04 0.34
C VAL A 69 -0.88 -17.66 0.20
N CYS A 70 -0.19 -17.29 1.28
CA CYS A 70 1.21 -16.88 1.21
C CYS A 70 2.14 -18.00 0.72
N ARG A 71 1.93 -19.25 1.16
CA ARG A 71 2.69 -20.41 0.64
C ARG A 71 2.45 -20.62 -0.86
N GLY A 72 1.22 -20.45 -1.33
CA GLY A 72 0.88 -20.54 -2.74
C GLY A 72 1.54 -19.45 -3.57
N VAL A 73 1.42 -18.20 -3.11
CA VAL A 73 2.02 -17.02 -3.76
C VAL A 73 3.53 -17.16 -3.84
N GLU A 74 4.20 -17.50 -2.74
CA GLU A 74 5.64 -17.72 -2.71
C GLU A 74 6.10 -18.78 -3.72
N LYS A 75 5.37 -19.90 -3.82
CA LYS A 75 5.69 -20.95 -4.79
C LYS A 75 5.54 -20.47 -6.23
N ILE A 76 4.50 -19.69 -6.53
CA ILE A 76 4.21 -19.17 -7.88
C ILE A 76 5.17 -18.04 -8.26
N SER A 77 5.50 -17.16 -7.31
CA SER A 77 6.39 -16.01 -7.52
C SER A 77 7.87 -16.43 -7.63
N GLY A 78 8.22 -17.64 -7.19
CA GLY A 78 9.59 -18.14 -7.20
C GLY A 78 10.37 -17.85 -5.92
N GLY A 79 9.68 -17.59 -4.81
CA GLY A 79 10.26 -17.26 -3.50
C GLY A 79 10.04 -15.80 -3.10
N HIS A 80 10.57 -15.43 -1.93
CA HIS A 80 10.50 -14.06 -1.44
C HIS A 80 11.31 -13.09 -2.33
N ARG A 81 10.74 -11.92 -2.63
CA ARG A 81 11.30 -10.85 -3.47
C ARG A 81 11.56 -11.26 -4.91
N HIS A 82 10.62 -12.01 -5.49
CA HIS A 82 10.66 -12.41 -6.89
C HIS A 82 9.48 -11.85 -7.68
N GLY A 83 8.58 -12.69 -8.19
CA GLY A 83 7.56 -12.27 -9.15
C GLY A 83 6.60 -11.21 -8.64
N THR A 84 6.26 -11.21 -7.36
CA THR A 84 5.40 -10.19 -6.74
C THR A 84 6.04 -8.80 -6.68
N HIS A 85 7.37 -8.70 -6.62
CA HIS A 85 8.11 -7.43 -6.60
C HIS A 85 8.56 -6.96 -7.99
N SER A 86 7.87 -7.41 -9.04
CA SER A 86 8.17 -7.07 -10.44
C SER A 86 7.05 -6.24 -11.07
N VAL A 87 7.33 -5.63 -12.23
CA VAL A 87 6.29 -4.90 -13.01
C VAL A 87 5.14 -5.84 -13.39
N VAL A 88 5.45 -7.09 -13.73
CA VAL A 88 4.43 -8.11 -14.02
C VAL A 88 3.61 -8.42 -12.77
N GLY A 89 4.26 -8.56 -11.61
CA GLY A 89 3.60 -8.77 -10.32
C GLY A 89 2.62 -7.65 -9.98
N ILE A 90 3.05 -6.39 -10.09
CA ILE A 90 2.21 -5.21 -9.90
C ILE A 90 0.99 -5.29 -10.85
N ALA A 91 1.22 -5.50 -12.14
CA ALA A 91 0.16 -5.57 -13.13
C ALA A 91 -0.85 -6.69 -12.85
N LEU A 92 -0.38 -7.88 -12.45
CA LEU A 92 -1.23 -9.02 -12.12
C LEU A 92 -2.06 -8.78 -10.85
N MET A 93 -1.47 -8.19 -9.81
CA MET A 93 -2.19 -7.86 -8.58
C MET A 93 -3.26 -6.77 -8.82
N THR A 94 -2.93 -5.74 -9.61
CA THR A 94 -3.90 -4.72 -10.04
C THR A 94 -5.01 -5.31 -10.91
N ALA A 95 -4.67 -6.18 -11.87
CA ALA A 95 -5.65 -6.85 -12.71
C ALA A 95 -6.56 -7.77 -11.91
N LEU A 96 -6.03 -8.51 -10.92
CA LEU A 96 -6.83 -9.31 -10.00
C LEU A 96 -7.80 -8.43 -9.21
N ALA A 97 -7.36 -7.27 -8.75
CA ALA A 97 -8.24 -6.31 -8.07
C ALA A 97 -9.35 -5.77 -8.97
N TRP A 98 -9.02 -5.47 -10.23
CA TRP A 98 -10.02 -5.09 -11.22
C TRP A 98 -11.02 -6.22 -11.50
N LEU A 99 -10.56 -7.46 -11.69
CA LEU A 99 -11.42 -8.63 -11.91
C LEU A 99 -12.35 -8.90 -10.72
N LEU A 100 -11.82 -8.85 -9.50
CA LEU A 100 -12.61 -9.04 -8.27
C LEU A 100 -13.62 -7.90 -8.07
N GLY A 101 -13.31 -6.68 -8.52
CA GLY A 101 -14.25 -5.56 -8.52
C GLY A 101 -15.50 -5.76 -9.39
N HIS A 102 -15.48 -6.70 -10.33
CA HIS A 102 -16.67 -7.06 -11.13
C HIS A 102 -17.51 -8.16 -10.50
N TRP A 103 -17.06 -8.76 -9.39
CA TRP A 103 -17.83 -9.82 -8.73
C TRP A 103 -18.91 -9.23 -7.83
N ARG A 104 -20.12 -9.15 -8.39
CA ARG A 104 -21.31 -8.55 -7.78
C ARG A 104 -22.39 -9.58 -7.56
N LEU A 105 -23.08 -9.49 -6.42
CA LEU A 105 -24.24 -10.31 -6.09
C LEU A 105 -25.45 -9.40 -5.96
N HIS A 106 -26.45 -9.57 -6.82
CA HIS A 106 -27.71 -8.84 -6.70
C HIS A 106 -28.66 -9.60 -5.77
N THR A 107 -29.29 -8.89 -4.84
CA THR A 107 -30.27 -9.45 -3.90
C THR A 107 -31.49 -8.54 -3.81
N ASP A 108 -32.68 -9.14 -3.75
CA ASP A 108 -33.93 -8.38 -3.66
C ASP A 108 -34.03 -7.52 -2.39
N ARG A 109 -33.32 -7.93 -1.32
CA ARG A 109 -33.38 -7.30 -0.01
C ARG A 109 -32.32 -6.22 0.22
N PHE A 110 -31.12 -6.38 -0.33
CA PHE A 110 -29.97 -5.51 -0.06
C PHE A 110 -29.42 -4.83 -1.32
N GLY A 111 -30.07 -5.02 -2.47
CA GLY A 111 -29.58 -4.52 -3.74
C GLY A 111 -28.31 -5.25 -4.20
N THR A 112 -27.46 -4.52 -4.93
CA THR A 112 -26.19 -5.03 -5.45
C THR A 112 -25.11 -4.97 -4.38
N ILE A 113 -24.56 -6.13 -4.04
CA ILE A 113 -23.44 -6.30 -3.10
C ILE A 113 -22.16 -6.51 -3.90
N GLU A 114 -21.18 -5.64 -3.69
CA GLU A 114 -19.85 -5.67 -4.33
C GLU A 114 -18.93 -6.68 -3.62
N LEU A 115 -19.27 -7.97 -3.75
CA LEU A 115 -18.69 -9.06 -2.97
C LEU A 115 -17.17 -9.13 -3.09
N GLY A 116 -16.63 -9.11 -4.30
CA GLY A 116 -15.18 -9.25 -4.50
C GLY A 116 -14.41 -8.04 -3.96
N ALA A 117 -14.96 -6.84 -4.10
CA ALA A 117 -14.36 -5.62 -3.58
C ALA A 117 -14.40 -5.59 -2.04
N GLY A 118 -15.51 -6.02 -1.43
CA GLY A 118 -15.63 -6.17 0.02
C GLY A 118 -14.64 -7.18 0.60
N LEU A 119 -14.49 -8.36 -0.02
CA LEU A 119 -13.53 -9.37 0.40
C LEU A 119 -12.08 -8.87 0.30
N MET A 120 -11.76 -8.15 -0.78
CA MET A 120 -10.44 -7.52 -0.92
C MET A 120 -10.20 -6.49 0.18
N THR A 121 -11.16 -5.61 0.45
CA THR A 121 -11.03 -4.61 1.51
C THR A 121 -10.79 -5.24 2.88
N ILE A 122 -11.47 -6.36 3.20
CA ILE A 122 -11.20 -7.13 4.44
C ILE A 122 -9.73 -7.58 4.48
N LEU A 123 -9.24 -8.19 3.39
CA LEU A 123 -7.87 -8.68 3.32
C LEU A 123 -6.85 -7.54 3.49
N LEU A 124 -7.01 -6.45 2.74
CA LEU A 124 -6.07 -5.33 2.73
C LEU A 124 -6.12 -4.54 4.04
N ALA A 125 -7.31 -4.30 4.60
CA ALA A 125 -7.44 -3.70 5.92
C ALA A 125 -6.73 -4.55 6.97
N SER A 126 -6.84 -5.88 6.91
CA SER A 126 -6.11 -6.77 7.82
C SER A 126 -4.60 -6.59 7.73
N TYR A 127 -4.07 -6.52 6.50
CA TYR A 127 -2.64 -6.31 6.26
C TYR A 127 -2.17 -4.98 6.85
N ALA A 128 -2.91 -3.90 6.59
CA ALA A 128 -2.61 -2.57 7.13
C ALA A 128 -2.62 -2.56 8.67
N LEU A 129 -3.71 -3.05 9.28
CA LEU A 129 -3.86 -3.12 10.74
C LEU A 129 -2.74 -3.93 11.39
N LYS A 130 -2.32 -5.03 10.74
CA LYS A 130 -1.25 -5.89 11.24
C LYS A 130 0.12 -5.21 11.15
N ALA A 131 0.45 -4.62 9.99
CA ALA A 131 1.75 -3.98 9.78
C ALA A 131 1.92 -2.71 10.63
N LEU A 132 0.84 -1.95 10.84
CA LEU A 132 0.82 -0.76 11.69
C LEU A 132 0.66 -1.08 13.19
N LYS A 133 0.54 -2.36 13.55
CA LYS A 133 0.36 -2.84 14.93
C LYS A 133 -0.85 -2.21 15.65
N LEU A 134 -1.93 -1.93 14.89
CA LEU A 134 -3.14 -1.29 15.41
C LEU A 134 -4.07 -2.26 16.14
N VAL A 135 -3.92 -3.56 15.90
CA VAL A 135 -4.72 -4.61 16.56
C VAL A 135 -3.82 -5.60 17.31
N PRO A 136 -4.14 -5.91 18.58
CA PRO A 136 -3.37 -6.88 19.35
C PRO A 136 -3.69 -8.32 18.92
N GLY A 137 -2.70 -9.21 18.99
CA GLY A 137 -2.91 -10.64 18.78
C GLY A 137 -2.78 -11.12 17.32
N ARG A 138 -2.95 -12.43 17.13
CA ARG A 138 -2.65 -13.14 15.88
C ARG A 138 -3.86 -13.71 15.16
N HIS A 139 -5.01 -13.83 15.83
CA HIS A 139 -6.17 -14.56 15.30
C HIS A 139 -7.39 -13.64 15.19
N PHE A 140 -8.15 -13.44 16.27
CA PHE A 140 -9.48 -12.81 16.16
C PHE A 140 -9.47 -11.29 15.90
N ALA A 141 -8.53 -10.53 16.48
CA ALA A 141 -8.58 -9.07 16.39
C ALA A 141 -8.36 -8.49 14.97
N PRO A 142 -7.45 -9.05 14.13
CA PRO A 142 -7.38 -8.65 12.73
C PRO A 142 -8.68 -8.91 11.97
N TRP A 143 -9.33 -10.07 12.18
CA TRP A 143 -10.62 -10.36 11.56
C TRP A 143 -11.68 -9.33 11.95
N THR A 144 -11.84 -9.04 13.24
CA THR A 144 -12.86 -8.09 13.71
C THR A 144 -12.60 -6.68 13.18
N GLY A 145 -11.38 -6.18 13.25
CA GLY A 145 -11.03 -4.85 12.73
C GLY A 145 -11.27 -4.73 11.22
N SER A 146 -10.95 -5.78 10.47
CA SER A 146 -11.15 -5.82 9.01
C SER A 146 -12.62 -5.87 8.62
N LEU A 147 -13.44 -6.62 9.38
CA LEU A 147 -14.88 -6.68 9.17
C LEU A 147 -15.55 -5.33 9.49
N VAL A 148 -15.12 -4.67 10.57
CA VAL A 148 -15.60 -3.32 10.91
C VAL A 148 -15.24 -2.34 9.79
N MET A 149 -14.02 -2.38 9.28
CA MET A 149 -13.61 -1.53 8.16
C MET A 149 -14.43 -1.82 6.90
N ALA A 150 -14.63 -3.09 6.55
CA ALA A 150 -15.43 -3.46 5.39
C ALA A 150 -16.89 -3.04 5.53
N ALA A 151 -17.47 -3.19 6.72
CA ALA A 151 -18.82 -2.69 7.01
C ALA A 151 -18.88 -1.15 6.91
N PHE A 152 -17.87 -0.44 7.41
CA PHE A 152 -17.76 1.00 7.28
C PHE A 152 -17.73 1.43 5.81
N VAL A 153 -16.87 0.82 4.98
CA VAL A 153 -16.82 1.11 3.54
C VAL A 153 -18.17 0.81 2.87
N ALA A 154 -18.79 -0.34 3.18
CA ALA A 154 -20.06 -0.72 2.59
C ALA A 154 -21.22 0.22 2.96
N LEU A 155 -21.19 0.82 4.16
CA LEU A 155 -22.26 1.71 4.64
C LEU A 155 -22.04 3.18 4.25
N PHE A 156 -20.79 3.64 4.22
CA PHE A 156 -20.46 5.06 4.04
C PHE A 156 -19.82 5.39 2.68
N ALA A 157 -19.40 4.37 1.91
CA ALA A 157 -18.86 4.51 0.55
C ALA A 157 -19.37 3.38 -0.39
N PRO A 158 -20.69 3.12 -0.46
CA PRO A 158 -21.25 1.98 -1.20
C PRO A 158 -20.99 2.04 -2.71
N ASP A 159 -20.77 3.23 -3.27
CA ASP A 159 -20.62 3.44 -4.71
C ASP A 159 -19.14 3.63 -5.14
N GLU A 160 -18.19 3.56 -4.21
CA GLU A 160 -16.81 3.97 -4.49
C GLU A 160 -15.84 2.83 -4.84
N TRP A 161 -16.33 1.66 -5.23
CA TRP A 161 -15.45 0.51 -5.49
C TRP A 161 -14.59 0.64 -6.75
N ALA A 162 -14.89 1.61 -7.62
CA ALA A 162 -14.15 1.87 -8.85
C ALA A 162 -12.67 2.23 -8.59
N TRP A 163 -12.34 2.76 -7.41
CA TRP A 163 -10.98 3.16 -7.07
C TRP A 163 -10.13 2.02 -6.49
N LEU A 164 -10.70 0.85 -6.20
CA LEU A 164 -9.98 -0.29 -5.62
C LEU A 164 -8.77 -0.75 -6.46
N PRO A 165 -8.88 -0.93 -7.80
CA PRO A 165 -7.73 -1.32 -8.60
C PRO A 165 -6.63 -0.25 -8.60
N LEU A 166 -7.00 1.03 -8.55
CA LEU A 166 -6.06 2.14 -8.42
C LEU A 166 -5.34 2.07 -7.07
N ALA A 167 -6.05 1.88 -5.96
CA ALA A 167 -5.44 1.74 -4.64
C ALA A 167 -4.48 0.55 -4.58
N VAL A 168 -4.85 -0.57 -5.20
CA VAL A 168 -3.98 -1.74 -5.29
C VAL A 168 -2.74 -1.47 -6.12
N GLY A 169 -2.89 -0.88 -7.30
CA GLY A 169 -1.77 -0.52 -8.17
C GLY A 169 -0.81 0.46 -7.51
N VAL A 170 -1.33 1.56 -6.95
CA VAL A 170 -0.52 2.57 -6.24
C VAL A 170 0.23 1.94 -5.06
N GLY A 171 -0.45 1.16 -4.23
CA GLY A 171 0.17 0.47 -3.10
C GLY A 171 1.32 -0.45 -3.53
N CYS A 172 1.07 -1.32 -4.51
CA CYS A 172 2.10 -2.22 -5.04
C CYS A 172 3.28 -1.47 -5.68
N VAL A 173 3.02 -0.40 -6.44
CA VAL A 173 4.08 0.44 -7.03
C VAL A 173 4.95 1.07 -5.95
N VAL A 174 4.34 1.65 -4.92
CA VAL A 174 5.07 2.30 -3.83
C VAL A 174 5.85 1.29 -2.99
N HIS A 175 5.30 0.07 -2.80
CA HIS A 175 6.04 -1.03 -2.17
C HIS A 175 7.33 -1.34 -2.94
N VAL A 176 7.19 -1.66 -4.24
CA VAL A 176 8.31 -2.07 -5.09
C VAL A 176 9.33 -0.93 -5.22
N PHE A 177 8.86 0.31 -5.38
CA PHE A 177 9.73 1.48 -5.38
C PHE A 177 10.46 1.65 -4.05
N GLY A 178 9.78 1.49 -2.92
CA GLY A 178 10.41 1.52 -1.60
C GLY A 178 11.50 0.46 -1.44
N ASP A 179 11.24 -0.77 -1.89
CA ASP A 179 12.25 -1.83 -1.87
C ASP A 179 13.42 -1.56 -2.83
N MET A 180 13.18 -0.94 -3.99
CA MET A 180 14.24 -0.44 -4.87
C MET A 180 15.14 0.56 -4.16
N LEU A 181 14.61 1.41 -3.27
CA LEU A 181 15.41 2.40 -2.53
C LEU A 181 16.31 1.78 -1.44
N THR A 182 16.17 0.48 -1.17
CA THR A 182 17.00 -0.25 -0.19
C THR A 182 18.21 -0.93 -0.82
N THR A 183 19.12 -1.40 0.01
CA THR A 183 20.30 -2.19 -0.41
C THR A 183 19.92 -3.45 -1.20
N ASN A 184 18.83 -4.15 -0.89
CA ASN A 184 18.54 -5.43 -1.53
C ASN A 184 17.96 -5.28 -2.95
N GLY A 185 17.25 -4.18 -3.21
CA GLY A 185 16.55 -3.94 -4.46
C GLY A 185 15.47 -4.99 -4.78
N VAL A 186 15.03 -4.99 -6.03
CA VAL A 186 14.00 -5.92 -6.54
C VAL A 186 14.31 -6.40 -7.97
N PRO A 187 13.87 -7.60 -8.38
CA PRO A 187 14.01 -8.07 -9.75
C PRO A 187 12.89 -7.49 -10.63
N LEU A 188 12.99 -6.19 -10.96
CA LEU A 188 11.92 -5.42 -11.62
C LEU A 188 11.37 -6.06 -12.90
N LEU A 189 12.23 -6.74 -13.67
CA LEU A 189 11.92 -7.37 -14.95
C LEU A 189 11.58 -8.87 -14.85
N TRP A 190 11.44 -9.42 -13.64
CA TRP A 190 11.07 -10.82 -13.44
C TRP A 190 9.86 -11.20 -14.32
N PRO A 191 9.86 -12.37 -14.99
CA PRO A 191 10.79 -13.50 -14.82
C PRO A 191 12.12 -13.33 -15.55
N TRP A 192 12.26 -12.33 -16.42
CA TRP A 192 13.53 -12.04 -17.07
C TRP A 192 14.44 -11.26 -16.11
N THR A 193 15.44 -11.94 -15.56
CA THR A 193 16.40 -11.34 -14.61
C THR A 193 17.76 -11.13 -15.28
N PRO A 194 17.89 -10.14 -16.20
CA PRO A 194 19.17 -9.87 -16.82
C PRO A 194 20.15 -9.46 -15.73
N ARG A 195 21.38 -9.95 -15.84
CA ARG A 195 22.43 -9.66 -14.88
C ARG A 195 23.42 -8.65 -15.47
N PRO A 196 24.07 -7.80 -14.64
CA PRO A 196 24.97 -6.78 -15.14
C PRO A 196 26.15 -7.41 -15.91
N PRO A 197 26.65 -6.73 -16.97
CA PRO A 197 27.86 -7.13 -17.68
C PRO A 197 29.01 -7.38 -16.72
N ARG A 198 29.87 -8.36 -17.03
CA ARG A 198 31.00 -8.75 -16.16
C ARG A 198 31.87 -7.58 -15.71
N ARG A 199 32.06 -6.59 -16.59
CA ARG A 199 32.81 -5.35 -16.30
C ARG A 199 32.19 -4.51 -15.18
N TRP A 200 30.86 -4.41 -15.12
CA TRP A 200 30.15 -3.57 -14.15
C TRP A 200 30.07 -4.21 -12.77
N ARG A 201 30.05 -5.54 -12.71
CA ARG A 201 30.04 -6.29 -11.43
C ARG A 201 31.22 -6.00 -10.51
N ARG A 202 32.30 -5.42 -11.05
CA ARG A 202 33.53 -5.09 -10.31
C ARG A 202 33.69 -3.60 -10.05
N MET A 203 32.75 -2.76 -10.51
CA MET A 203 32.78 -1.30 -10.33
C MET A 203 31.84 -0.89 -9.19
N ASN A 204 32.31 -0.02 -8.30
CA ASN A 204 31.45 0.64 -7.31
C ASN A 204 30.52 1.64 -8.02
N GLY A 205 29.26 1.77 -7.59
CA GLY A 205 28.24 2.57 -8.27
C GLY A 205 27.34 1.73 -9.18
N PRO A 206 27.75 1.31 -10.40
CA PRO A 206 26.90 0.51 -11.27
C PRO A 206 26.46 -0.82 -10.65
N ASN A 207 27.30 -1.45 -9.83
CA ASN A 207 26.95 -2.67 -9.09
C ASN A 207 25.99 -2.42 -7.91
N ASP A 208 25.93 -1.18 -7.41
CA ASP A 208 24.99 -0.78 -6.36
C ASP A 208 23.60 -0.53 -6.93
N ILE A 209 23.53 -0.11 -8.21
CA ILE A 209 22.29 0.12 -8.95
C ILE A 209 21.75 -1.18 -9.57
N TRP A 210 22.62 -1.93 -10.26
CA TRP A 210 22.28 -3.21 -10.86
C TRP A 210 23.11 -4.32 -10.24
N ARG A 211 22.49 -5.02 -9.30
CA ARG A 211 23.14 -6.00 -8.44
C ARG A 211 23.55 -7.24 -9.22
N SER A 212 24.57 -7.93 -8.73
CA SER A 212 25.12 -9.14 -9.33
C SER A 212 24.08 -10.27 -9.56
N GLY A 213 23.02 -10.30 -8.73
CA GLY A 213 21.88 -11.21 -8.84
C GLY A 213 20.83 -10.83 -9.88
N GLY A 214 20.88 -9.60 -10.44
CA GLY A 214 19.90 -9.07 -11.40
C GLY A 214 18.92 -8.06 -10.81
N ASN A 215 18.92 -7.87 -9.48
CA ASN A 215 18.06 -6.89 -8.82
C ASN A 215 18.48 -5.46 -9.16
N MET A 216 17.49 -4.59 -9.30
CA MET A 216 17.66 -3.15 -9.42
C MET A 216 17.48 -2.50 -8.05
N ALA A 217 18.42 -1.67 -7.65
CA ALA A 217 18.43 -0.94 -6.39
C ALA A 217 18.88 0.50 -6.62
N LEU A 218 18.58 1.38 -5.68
CA LEU A 218 19.13 2.73 -5.57
C LEU A 218 19.23 2.98 -4.06
N PRO A 219 20.32 2.53 -3.41
CA PRO A 219 20.36 2.31 -1.96
C PRO A 219 20.46 3.61 -1.13
N VAL A 220 19.56 4.56 -1.38
CA VAL A 220 19.46 5.84 -0.67
C VAL A 220 19.03 5.59 0.78
N LEU A 221 18.11 4.64 1.00
CA LEU A 221 17.64 4.26 2.33
C LEU A 221 18.59 3.29 3.05
N GLY A 222 19.52 2.66 2.34
CA GLY A 222 20.36 1.60 2.90
C GLY A 222 19.54 0.36 3.28
N ASP A 223 19.87 -0.26 4.42
CA ASP A 223 19.23 -1.51 4.85
C ASP A 223 17.86 -1.28 5.47
N ALA A 224 17.04 -2.34 5.45
CA ALA A 224 15.71 -2.29 6.05
C ALA A 224 15.81 -2.00 7.57
N GLY A 225 15.09 -1.00 8.05
CA GLY A 225 15.12 -0.54 9.43
C GLY A 225 16.29 0.39 9.78
N SER A 226 17.06 0.84 8.79
CA SER A 226 18.15 1.80 9.02
C SER A 226 17.65 3.16 9.51
N VAL A 227 18.55 3.96 10.09
CA VAL A 227 18.25 5.35 10.48
C VAL A 227 17.79 6.18 9.29
N ARG A 228 18.35 5.97 8.09
CA ARG A 228 17.95 6.70 6.87
C ARG A 228 16.51 6.39 6.48
N GLU A 229 16.10 5.12 6.63
CA GLU A 229 14.70 4.72 6.45
C GLU A 229 13.81 5.49 7.42
N TRP A 230 14.13 5.51 8.72
CA TRP A 230 13.34 6.26 9.70
C TRP A 230 13.27 7.78 9.42
N ILE A 231 14.38 8.40 9.03
CA ILE A 231 14.42 9.83 8.69
C ILE A 231 13.45 10.17 7.57
N LEU A 232 13.34 9.33 6.54
CA LEU A 232 12.40 9.57 5.44
C LEU A 232 10.96 9.20 5.85
N LEU A 233 10.79 8.08 6.53
CA LEU A 233 9.48 7.46 6.70
C LEU A 233 8.66 8.08 7.83
N VAL A 234 9.29 8.77 8.78
CA VAL A 234 8.57 9.57 9.79
C VAL A 234 7.79 10.74 9.14
N PRO A 235 8.40 11.61 8.33
CA PRO A 235 7.67 12.64 7.56
C PRO A 235 6.59 12.06 6.65
N VAL A 236 6.85 10.93 5.97
CA VAL A 236 5.86 10.26 5.10
C VAL A 236 4.65 9.79 5.90
N SER A 237 4.89 9.23 7.09
CA SER A 237 3.81 8.80 8.00
C SER A 237 3.01 10.00 8.53
N ALA A 238 3.69 11.10 8.87
CA ALA A 238 3.04 12.35 9.28
C ALA A 238 2.19 12.95 8.16
N TYR A 239 2.68 12.91 6.92
CA TYR A 239 1.93 13.34 5.74
C TYR A 239 0.65 12.51 5.52
N ALA A 240 0.76 11.17 5.59
CA ALA A 240 -0.40 10.29 5.50
C ALA A 240 -1.44 10.62 6.57
N LEU A 241 -1.01 10.78 7.82
CA LEU A 241 -1.88 11.13 8.93
C LEU A 241 -2.54 12.49 8.73
N LEU A 242 -1.77 13.51 8.31
CA LEU A 242 -2.29 14.85 8.04
C LEU A 242 -3.39 14.81 6.98
N GLY A 243 -3.19 14.10 5.87
CA GLY A 243 -4.19 13.98 4.82
C GLY A 243 -5.46 13.25 5.26
N VAL A 244 -5.33 12.18 6.04
CA VAL A 244 -6.48 11.45 6.60
C VAL A 244 -7.25 12.33 7.59
N VAL A 245 -6.55 13.03 8.50
CA VAL A 245 -7.18 13.94 9.46
C VAL A 245 -7.85 15.11 8.75
N TRP A 246 -7.22 15.67 7.72
CA TRP A 246 -7.80 16.72 6.88
C TRP A 246 -9.12 16.27 6.27
N ALA A 247 -9.15 15.10 5.63
CA ALA A 247 -10.36 14.55 5.03
C ALA A 247 -11.45 14.30 6.08
N LEU A 248 -11.09 13.79 7.28
CA LEU A 248 -12.05 13.59 8.36
C LEU A 248 -12.65 14.90 8.86
N LEU A 249 -11.84 15.95 9.01
CA LEU A 249 -12.31 17.27 9.44
C LEU A 249 -13.26 17.90 8.40
N GLU A 250 -12.90 17.84 7.13
CA GLU A 250 -13.76 18.29 6.04
C GLU A 250 -15.08 17.50 5.98
N GLN A 251 -15.03 16.18 6.17
CA GLN A 251 -16.23 15.34 6.25
C GLN A 251 -17.15 15.73 7.42
N MET A 252 -16.59 16.28 8.50
CA MET A 252 -17.33 16.79 9.67
C MET A 252 -17.80 18.25 9.48
N GLY A 253 -17.49 18.89 8.35
CA GLY A 253 -17.89 20.26 8.03
C GLY A 253 -16.98 21.34 8.62
N PHE A 254 -15.76 21.00 9.04
CA PHE A 254 -14.76 22.00 9.44
C PHE A 254 -14.13 22.65 8.20
N ASP A 255 -13.96 23.98 8.24
CA ASP A 255 -13.27 24.73 7.19
C ASP A 255 -11.74 24.62 7.35
N THR A 256 -11.18 23.51 6.87
CA THR A 256 -9.73 23.27 6.96
C THR A 256 -8.94 24.20 6.04
N GLY A 257 -9.56 24.69 4.97
CA GLY A 257 -8.98 25.67 4.04
C GLY A 257 -8.68 27.01 4.71
N ALA A 258 -9.61 27.54 5.51
CA ALA A 258 -9.41 28.78 6.26
C ALA A 258 -8.28 28.65 7.30
N VAL A 259 -8.20 27.50 7.98
CA VAL A 259 -7.11 27.21 8.92
C VAL A 259 -5.77 27.18 8.18
N TRP A 260 -5.71 26.50 7.03
CA TRP A 260 -4.52 26.45 6.20
C TRP A 260 -4.08 27.83 5.72
N ALA A 261 -5.00 28.63 5.19
CA ALA A 261 -4.70 30.00 4.76
C ALA A 261 -4.13 30.84 5.92
N SER A 262 -4.69 30.70 7.12
CA SER A 262 -4.22 31.38 8.32
C SER A 262 -2.81 30.95 8.72
N VAL A 263 -2.52 29.64 8.65
CA VAL A 263 -1.18 29.09 8.93
C VAL A 263 -0.16 29.57 7.91
N VAL A 264 -0.49 29.50 6.61
CA VAL A 264 0.39 29.96 5.53
C VAL A 264 0.71 31.44 5.72
N ALA A 265 -0.29 32.29 5.96
CA ALA A 265 -0.10 33.71 6.19
C ALA A 265 0.81 34.02 7.39
N ALA A 266 0.79 33.18 8.44
CA ALA A 266 1.64 33.36 9.61
C ALA A 266 3.11 32.96 9.36
N VAL A 267 3.40 32.11 8.37
CA VAL A 267 4.76 31.59 8.11
C VAL A 267 5.41 32.13 6.83
N THR A 268 4.65 32.77 5.94
CA THR A 268 5.20 33.52 4.80
C THR A 268 5.44 34.98 5.23
N PRO A 269 6.70 35.44 5.37
CA PRO A 269 6.97 36.86 5.57
C PRO A 269 6.51 37.63 4.33
N GLY A 270 5.73 38.70 4.56
CA GLY A 270 5.22 39.60 3.52
C GLY A 270 6.29 40.44 2.84
#